data_AF-A0A7K7CPY4-F1
#
_entry.id   AF-A0A7K7CPY4-F1
#
_cell.length_a   1.000
_cell.length_b   1.000
_cell.length_c   1.000
_cell.angle_alpha   90.00
_cell.angle_beta   90.00
_cell.angle_gamma   90.00
#
_symmetry.space_group_name_H-M   'P 1'
#
loop_
_entity.id
_entity.type
_entity.pdbx_description
1 polymer ?
#
loop_
_entity_poly.entity_id
_entity_poly.type
_entity_poly.pdbx_seq_one_letter_code
_entity_poly.pdbx_strand_id
1 'polypeptide(L)'
;GGFLGAAFPLTPRMALRLELEELQEQLRQLEEDKEDKEDPSIPPDVYVAQVYYEISRIDWDCSAGPGRIRGIHYGPDIAVPLDMDEAQHSRTFISDYLWGLVPTEW
;
A
#
# COMPACT_ATOMS: atom_id res chain seq x y z
N GLY A 1 -64.30 15.94 26.84
CA GLY A 1 -63.54 17.10 26.33
C GLY A 1 -62.09 16.67 26.20
N GLY A 2 -61.54 16.70 24.98
CA GLY A 2 -60.18 16.24 24.71
C GLY A 2 -59.14 17.24 25.21
N PHE A 3 -58.14 16.75 25.93
CA PHE A 3 -56.91 17.48 26.18
C PHE A 3 -56.07 17.45 24.90
N LEU A 4 -56.05 18.56 24.18
CA LEU A 4 -55.10 18.79 23.09
C LEU A 4 -53.71 18.97 23.73
N GLY A 5 -52.81 18.03 23.45
CA GLY A 5 -51.40 18.13 23.78
C GLY A 5 -50.77 19.30 23.04
N ALA A 6 -50.48 20.38 23.76
CA ALA A 6 -49.75 21.52 23.22
C ALA A 6 -48.29 21.09 23.00
N ALA A 7 -47.85 21.08 21.74
CA ALA A 7 -46.44 21.01 21.40
C ALA A 7 -45.77 22.32 21.89
N PHE A 8 -45.05 22.24 23.01
CA PHE A 8 -44.29 23.36 23.52
C PHE A 8 -43.10 23.64 22.59
N PRO A 9 -42.88 24.89 22.14
CA PRO A 9 -41.71 25.22 21.35
C PRO A 9 -40.46 25.00 22.21
N LEU A 10 -39.47 24.32 21.65
CA LEU A 10 -38.19 24.10 22.30
C LEU A 10 -37.57 25.46 22.65
N THR A 11 -37.24 25.65 23.93
CA THR A 11 -36.52 26.87 24.34
C THR A 11 -35.18 26.95 23.59
N PRO A 12 -34.67 28.14 23.27
CA PRO A 12 -33.41 28.30 22.53
C PRO A 12 -32.23 27.60 23.19
N ARG A 13 -32.25 27.49 24.53
CA ARG A 13 -31.24 26.74 25.30
C ARG A 13 -31.32 25.22 25.08
N MET A 14 -32.52 24.67 24.86
CA MET A 14 -32.71 23.24 24.56
C MET A 14 -32.29 22.94 23.12
N ALA A 15 -32.60 23.83 22.17
CA ALA A 15 -32.17 23.70 20.78
C ALA A 15 -30.64 23.66 20.66
N LEU A 16 -29.94 24.58 21.33
CA LEU A 16 -28.48 24.62 21.35
C LEU A 16 -27.84 23.39 22.01
N ARG A 17 -28.49 22.79 23.00
CA ARG A 17 -28.00 21.55 23.62
C ARG A 17 -28.13 20.36 22.67
N LEU A 18 -29.24 20.28 21.95
CA LEU A 18 -29.47 19.23 20.96
C LEU A 18 -28.46 19.31 19.82
N GLU A 19 -28.22 20.51 19.32
CA GLU A 19 -27.23 20.79 18.27
C GLU A 19 -25.80 20.44 18.73
N LEU A 20 -25.48 20.72 20.00
CA LEU A 20 -24.19 20.36 20.58
C LEU A 20 -24.02 18.84 20.74
N GLU A 21 -25.07 18.13 21.15
CA GLU A 21 -25.07 16.66 21.21
C GLU A 21 -24.94 16.04 19.81
N GLU A 22 -25.63 16.58 18.80
CA GLU A 22 -25.54 16.13 17.41
C GLU A 22 -24.12 16.34 16.84
N LEU A 23 -23.52 17.51 17.07
CA LEU A 23 -22.14 17.79 16.65
C LEU A 23 -21.12 16.90 17.37
N GLN A 24 -21.34 16.59 18.65
CA GLN A 24 -20.48 15.67 19.39
C GLN A 24 -20.56 14.24 18.84
N GLU A 25 -21.75 13.79 18.45
CA GLU A 25 -21.92 12.46 17.87
C GLU A 25 -21.33 12.39 16.46
N GLN A 26 -21.48 13.44 15.65
CA GLN A 26 -20.82 13.54 14.35
C GLN A 26 -19.29 13.53 14.48
N LEU A 27 -18.74 14.21 15.49
CA LEU A 27 -17.30 14.16 15.77
C LEU A 27 -16.84 12.76 16.17
N ARG A 28 -17.59 12.08 17.04
CA ARG A 28 -17.29 10.70 17.46
C ARG A 28 -17.30 9.74 16.27
N GLN A 29 -18.32 9.84 15.42
CA GLN A 29 -18.43 9.05 14.19
C GLN A 29 -17.28 9.35 13.24
N LEU A 30 -16.88 10.61 13.07
CA LEU A 30 -15.72 10.99 12.26
C LEU A 30 -14.39 10.52 12.82
N GLU A 31 -14.26 10.37 14.14
CA GLU A 31 -13.08 9.81 14.80
C GLU A 31 -13.01 8.29 14.63
N GLU A 32 -14.11 7.56 14.83
CA GLU A 32 -14.21 6.12 14.53
C GLU A 32 -13.96 5.85 13.04
N ASP A 33 -14.58 6.63 12.15
CA ASP A 33 -14.36 6.61 10.70
C ASP A 33 -12.92 6.95 10.29
N LYS A 34 -12.12 7.57 11.15
CA LYS A 34 -10.71 7.89 10.91
C LYS A 34 -9.78 6.82 11.47
N GLU A 35 -10.13 6.18 12.59
CA GLU A 35 -9.42 4.98 13.06
C GLU A 35 -9.60 3.81 12.09
N ASP A 36 -10.78 3.67 11.48
CA ASP A 36 -11.05 2.64 10.47
C ASP A 36 -10.51 2.99 9.07
N LYS A 37 -10.23 4.28 8.79
CA LYS A 37 -9.53 4.71 7.58
C LYS A 37 -8.03 4.59 7.79
N GLU A 38 -7.57 3.34 7.67
CA GLU A 38 -6.31 2.94 7.04
C GLU A 38 -5.16 3.95 7.21
N ASP A 39 -4.28 3.67 8.18
CA ASP A 39 -2.86 3.98 7.99
C ASP A 39 -2.51 3.57 6.54
N PRO A 40 -2.00 4.47 5.68
CA PRO A 40 -1.65 4.14 4.30
C PRO A 40 -0.42 3.22 4.29
N SER A 41 -0.60 2.04 4.85
CA SER A 41 0.34 0.94 4.87
C SER A 41 0.47 0.49 3.43
N ILE A 42 1.70 0.57 2.94
CA ILE A 42 2.08 0.09 1.62
C ILE A 42 1.52 -1.33 1.46
N PRO A 43 0.75 -1.62 0.40
CA PRO A 43 0.22 -2.97 0.20
C PRO A 43 1.35 -3.99 0.30
N PRO A 44 1.16 -5.13 1.00
CA PRO A 44 2.25 -6.08 1.26
C PRO A 44 3.01 -6.51 0.01
N ASP A 45 2.32 -6.69 -1.11
CA ASP A 45 2.93 -7.09 -2.39
C ASP A 45 3.86 -6.01 -2.96
N VAL A 46 3.51 -4.74 -2.79
CA VAL A 46 4.32 -3.60 -3.22
C VAL A 46 5.58 -3.50 -2.35
N TYR A 47 5.43 -3.70 -1.04
CA TYR A 47 6.57 -3.71 -0.13
C TYR A 47 7.55 -4.85 -0.45
N VAL A 48 7.05 -6.06 -0.71
CA VAL A 48 7.90 -7.21 -1.09
C VAL A 48 8.65 -6.92 -2.39
N ALA A 49 7.97 -6.39 -3.42
CA ALA A 49 8.61 -6.02 -4.67
C ALA A 49 9.71 -4.96 -4.47
N GLN A 50 9.45 -3.95 -3.63
CA GLN A 50 10.43 -2.92 -3.29
C GLN A 50 11.65 -3.52 -2.59
N VAL A 51 11.47 -4.41 -1.61
CA VAL A 51 12.57 -5.08 -0.91
C VAL A 51 13.43 -5.89 -1.89
N TYR A 52 12.82 -6.64 -2.81
CA TYR A 52 13.57 -7.37 -3.83
C TYR A 52 14.38 -6.44 -4.74
N TYR A 53 13.83 -5.28 -5.11
CA TYR A 53 14.56 -4.29 -5.90
C TYR A 53 15.70 -3.65 -5.10
N GLU A 54 15.49 -3.31 -3.84
CA GLU A 54 16.53 -2.70 -2.99
C GLU A 54 17.73 -3.63 -2.78
N ILE A 55 17.46 -4.93 -2.63
CA ILE A 55 18.50 -5.96 -2.46
C ILE A 55 19.21 -6.24 -3.79
N SER A 56 18.45 -6.56 -4.84
CA SER A 56 19.04 -7.06 -6.10
C SER A 56 19.45 -5.97 -7.07
N ARG A 57 18.83 -4.79 -6.97
CA ARG A 57 18.92 -3.70 -7.97
C ARG A 57 18.55 -4.12 -9.38
N ILE A 58 17.71 -5.14 -9.54
CA ILE A 58 17.25 -5.62 -10.84
C ILE A 58 15.83 -5.11 -11.13
N ASP A 59 15.68 -4.46 -12.27
CA ASP A 59 14.37 -4.14 -12.87
C ASP A 59 14.04 -5.18 -13.94
N TRP A 60 12.85 -5.79 -13.86
CA TRP A 60 12.45 -6.91 -14.71
C TRP A 60 11.53 -6.46 -15.85
N ASP A 61 11.78 -6.94 -17.06
CA ASP A 61 10.89 -6.72 -18.20
C ASP A 61 9.70 -7.68 -18.14
N CYS A 62 8.62 -7.24 -17.48
CA CYS A 62 7.36 -8.00 -17.38
C CYS A 62 6.63 -8.18 -18.73
N SER A 63 7.08 -7.52 -19.81
CA SER A 63 6.55 -7.73 -21.16
C SER A 63 7.28 -8.85 -21.92
N ALA A 64 8.37 -9.38 -21.34
CA ALA A 64 9.10 -10.50 -21.92
C ALA A 64 8.21 -11.77 -21.99
N GLY A 65 8.45 -12.59 -23.02
CA GLY A 65 7.71 -13.83 -23.21
C GLY A 65 7.93 -14.84 -22.07
N PRO A 66 7.02 -15.81 -21.89
CA PRO A 66 7.14 -16.82 -20.85
C PRO A 66 8.44 -17.63 -21.01
N GLY A 67 9.13 -17.88 -19.90
CA GLY A 67 10.42 -18.57 -19.89
C GLY A 67 11.62 -17.70 -20.29
N ARG A 68 11.42 -16.41 -20.58
CA ARG A 68 12.52 -15.46 -20.80
C ARG A 68 12.74 -14.61 -19.56
N ILE A 69 13.95 -14.68 -19.01
CA ILE A 69 14.38 -13.88 -17.88
C ILE A 69 15.10 -12.66 -18.44
N ARG A 70 14.41 -11.53 -18.47
CA ARG A 70 14.95 -10.28 -19.03
C ARG A 70 14.79 -9.13 -18.05
N GLY A 71 15.82 -8.30 -17.93
CA GLY A 71 15.82 -7.15 -17.04
C GLY A 71 17.07 -6.30 -17.18
N ILE A 72 17.25 -5.38 -16.26
CA ILE A 72 18.44 -4.52 -16.16
C ILE A 72 18.90 -4.51 -14.70
N HIS A 73 20.16 -4.86 -14.46
CA HIS A 73 20.78 -4.74 -13.16
C HIS A 73 21.47 -3.37 -13.03
N TYR A 74 21.10 -2.60 -12.01
CA TYR A 74 21.66 -1.29 -11.70
C TYR A 74 22.73 -1.41 -10.61
N GLY A 75 23.97 -1.67 -11.02
CA GLY A 75 25.14 -1.60 -10.14
C GLY A 75 25.60 -0.16 -9.87
N PRO A 76 26.70 0.02 -9.10
CA PRO A 76 27.25 1.34 -8.77
C PRO A 76 27.80 2.10 -9.99
N ASP A 77 28.21 1.37 -11.04
CA ASP A 77 28.84 1.95 -12.22
C ASP A 77 27.88 1.99 -13.42
N ILE A 78 27.79 0.86 -14.14
CA ILE A 78 27.10 0.75 -15.42
C ILE A 78 25.94 -0.24 -15.27
N ALA A 79 24.78 0.14 -15.80
CA ALA A 79 23.62 -0.74 -15.89
C ALA A 79 23.92 -1.92 -16.83
N VAL A 80 23.68 -3.15 -16.35
CA VAL A 80 23.96 -4.39 -17.07
C VAL A 80 22.65 -4.98 -17.57
N PRO A 81 22.44 -5.12 -18.90
CA PRO A 81 21.25 -5.79 -19.42
C PRO A 81 21.33 -7.30 -19.15
N LEU A 82 20.20 -7.86 -18.72
CA LEU A 82 20.01 -9.29 -18.48
C LEU A 82 19.07 -9.84 -19.56
N ASP A 83 19.49 -10.92 -20.21
CA ASP A 83 18.65 -11.62 -21.18
C ASP A 83 19.02 -13.11 -21.23
N MET A 84 18.19 -13.95 -20.61
CA MET A 84 18.41 -15.39 -20.45
C MET A 84 17.15 -16.18 -20.81
N ASP A 85 17.35 -17.39 -21.30
CA ASP A 85 16.29 -18.36 -21.58
C ASP A 85 16.26 -19.41 -20.46
N GLU A 86 15.15 -19.48 -19.71
CA GLU A 86 14.96 -20.41 -18.59
C GLU A 86 15.07 -21.87 -19.04
N ALA A 87 14.72 -22.19 -20.30
CA ALA A 87 14.83 -23.54 -20.82
C ALA A 87 16.29 -24.01 -21.03
N GLN A 88 17.24 -23.08 -21.12
CA GLN A 88 18.65 -23.36 -21.40
C GLN A 88 19.50 -23.48 -20.14
N HIS A 89 18.97 -23.06 -19.00
CA HIS A 89 19.72 -22.96 -17.75
C HIS A 89 18.99 -23.65 -16.60
N SER A 90 19.73 -24.26 -15.69
CA SER A 90 19.14 -24.79 -14.45
C SER A 90 18.75 -23.64 -13.52
N ARG A 91 17.73 -23.86 -12.68
CA ARG A 91 17.29 -22.86 -11.68
C ARG A 91 18.41 -22.45 -10.72
N THR A 92 19.28 -23.39 -10.35
CA THR A 92 20.45 -23.13 -9.50
C THR A 92 21.43 -22.21 -10.21
N PHE A 93 21.76 -22.50 -11.47
CA PHE A 93 22.66 -21.65 -12.26
C PHE A 93 22.12 -20.22 -12.40
N ILE A 94 20.83 -20.06 -12.71
CA ILE A 94 20.18 -18.75 -12.81
C ILE A 94 20.29 -18.00 -11.48
N SER A 95 19.99 -18.68 -10.37
CA SER A 95 20.05 -18.07 -9.04
C SER A 95 21.47 -17.63 -8.68
N ASP A 96 22.46 -18.51 -8.86
CA ASP A 96 23.86 -18.23 -8.58
C ASP A 96 24.40 -17.07 -9.43
N TYR A 97 24.00 -17.02 -10.70
CA TYR A 97 24.37 -15.94 -11.61
C TYR A 97 23.79 -14.59 -11.15
N LEU A 98 22.48 -14.54 -10.84
CA LEU A 98 21.83 -13.31 -10.41
C LEU A 98 22.38 -12.80 -9.08
N TRP A 99 22.60 -13.68 -8.11
CA TRP A 99 23.19 -13.30 -6.82
C TRP A 99 24.66 -12.89 -6.93
N GLY A 100 25.38 -13.41 -7.92
CA GLY A 100 26.75 -12.98 -8.21
C GLY A 100 26.88 -11.54 -8.73
N LEU A 101 25.77 -10.92 -9.17
CA LEU A 101 25.74 -9.50 -9.58
C LEU A 101 25.65 -8.56 -8.38
N VAL A 102 25.12 -9.03 -7.26
CA VAL A 102 24.90 -8.22 -6.06
C VAL A 102 26.23 -8.05 -5.33
N PRO A 103 26.71 -6.81 -5.10
CA PRO A 103 27.95 -6.58 -4.38
C PRO A 103 27.89 -7.14 -2.96
N THR A 104 28.96 -7.82 -2.54
CA THR A 104 29.07 -8.40 -1.19
C THR A 104 30.02 -7.60 -0.27
N GLU A 105 30.47 -6.43 -0.71
CA GLU A 105 31.30 -5.51 0.07
C GLU A 105 30.44 -4.73 1.07
N TRP A 106 30.97 -4.46 2.27
CA TRP A 106 30.27 -3.82 3.40
C TRP A 106 30.97 -2.55 3.85
#